data_AF-A0AAD3R7U2-F1
#
_entry.id   AF-A0AAD3R7U2-F1
#
_cell.length_a   1.000
_cell.length_b   1.000
_cell.length_c   1.000
_cell.angle_alpha   90.00
_cell.angle_beta   90.00
_cell.angle_gamma   90.00
#
_symmetry.space_group_name_H-M   'P 1'
#
loop_
_entity.id
_entity.type
_entity.pdbx_description
1 polymer ?
#
loop_
_entity_poly.entity_id
_entity_poly.type
_entity_poly.pdbx_seq_one_letter_code
_entity_poly.pdbx_strand_id
1 'polypeptide(L)'
;MTLNHPELPGCVLFIHWSVEVSREGGVTPKINLLTKIPERALQLFPSQAVGGAAEAFHSLLRILGPEAALESVIRAVSLSQDT
;
A
#
# COMPACT_ATOMS: atom_id res chain seq x y z
N MET A 1 3.47 -6.15 -6.77
CA MET A 1 4.82 -5.78 -6.26
C MET A 1 4.79 -5.86 -4.75
N THR A 2 5.89 -6.31 -4.13
CA THR A 2 5.97 -6.50 -2.66
C THR A 2 7.01 -5.56 -2.09
N LEU A 3 6.66 -4.87 -1.01
CA LEU A 3 7.53 -3.98 -0.25
C LEU A 3 7.70 -4.55 1.15
N ASN A 4 8.95 -4.74 1.55
CA ASN A 4 9.32 -5.30 2.84
C ASN A 4 10.09 -4.23 3.62
N HIS A 5 9.74 -4.04 4.88
CA HIS A 5 10.51 -3.17 5.76
C HIS A 5 11.78 -3.92 6.22
N PRO A 6 12.98 -3.34 6.06
CA PRO A 6 14.24 -4.04 6.33
C PRO A 6 14.39 -4.45 7.81
N GLU A 7 13.86 -3.64 8.73
CA GLU A 7 13.95 -3.92 10.18
C GLU A 7 12.73 -4.67 10.73
N LEU A 8 11.64 -4.77 9.96
CA LEU A 8 10.39 -5.37 10.40
C LEU A 8 9.98 -6.44 9.38
N PRO A 9 10.64 -7.62 9.36
CA PRO A 9 10.44 -8.65 8.34
C PRO A 9 9.02 -9.24 8.30
N GLY A 10 8.23 -9.04 9.36
CA GLY A 10 6.82 -9.41 9.39
C GLY A 10 5.88 -8.38 8.76
N CYS A 11 6.34 -7.13 8.56
CA CYS A 11 5.55 -6.06 7.96
C CYS A 11 5.76 -6.07 6.44
N VAL A 12 4.72 -6.45 5.72
CA VAL A 12 4.76 -6.56 4.26
C VAL A 12 3.62 -5.76 3.66
N LEU A 13 3.95 -4.91 2.69
CA LEU A 13 2.98 -4.19 1.88
C LEU A 13 2.98 -4.75 0.46
N PHE A 14 1.79 -4.96 -0.10
CA PHE A 14 1.62 -5.41 -1.47
C PHE A 14 0.95 -4.31 -2.29
N ILE A 15 1.58 -3.96 -3.40
CA ILE A 15 0.98 -3.12 -4.43
C ILE A 15 0.32 -4.06 -5.44
N HIS A 16 -1.01 -4.02 -5.48
CA HIS A 16 -1.82 -4.79 -6.40
C HIS A 16 -2.39 -3.87 -7.49
N TRP A 17 -2.00 -4.11 -8.73
CA TRP A 17 -2.55 -3.43 -9.89
C TRP A 17 -3.46 -4.38 -10.65
N SER A 18 -4.70 -3.96 -10.87
CA SER A 18 -5.65 -4.63 -11.75
C SER A 18 -6.22 -3.65 -12.79
N VAL A 19 -6.79 -4.20 -13.85
CA VAL A 19 -7.54 -3.45 -14.85
C VAL A 19 -8.93 -4.06 -14.92
N GLU A 20 -9.93 -3.24 -14.69
CA GLU A 20 -11.33 -3.63 -14.88
C GLU A 20 -11.78 -3.19 -16.26
N VAL A 21 -12.36 -4.12 -17.01
CA VAL A 21 -12.96 -3.86 -18.32
C VAL A 21 -14.45 -4.06 -18.19
N SER A 22 -15.21 -3.01 -18.45
CA SER A 22 -16.66 -3.01 -18.40
C SER A 22 -17.25 -3.64 -19.67
N ARG A 23 -18.53 -4.01 -19.64
CA ARG A 23 -19.21 -4.62 -20.80
C ARG A 23 -19.34 -3.66 -21.98
N GLU A 24 -19.34 -2.37 -21.68
CA GLU A 24 -19.40 -1.27 -22.65
C GLU A 24 -18.03 -0.92 -23.24
N GLY A 25 -16.98 -1.64 -22.82
CA GLY A 25 -15.60 -1.41 -23.26
C GLY A 25 -14.85 -0.35 -22.45
N GLY A 26 -15.40 0.13 -21.33
CA GLY A 26 -14.70 1.04 -20.44
C GLY A 26 -13.54 0.35 -19.73
N VAL A 27 -12.37 0.98 -19.70
CA VAL A 27 -11.16 0.43 -19.07
C VAL A 27 -10.79 1.28 -17.87
N THR A 28 -10.79 0.67 -16.68
CA THR A 28 -10.46 1.36 -15.42
C THR A 28 -9.28 0.67 -14.73
N PRO A 29 -8.09 1.29 -14.68
CA PRO A 29 -6.99 0.78 -13.89
C PRO A 29 -7.25 1.02 -12.39
N LYS A 30 -6.94 0.03 -11.56
CA LYS A 30 -7.01 0.12 -10.10
C LYS A 30 -5.67 -0.26 -9.48
N ILE A 31 -5.14 0.60 -8.64
CA ILE A 31 -3.93 0.35 -7.86
C ILE A 31 -4.33 0.36 -6.39
N ASN A 32 -4.08 -0.75 -5.70
CA ASN A 32 -4.45 -0.92 -4.30
C ASN A 32 -3.22 -1.27 -3.47
N LEU A 33 -3.16 -0.71 -2.27
CA LEU A 33 -2.19 -1.09 -1.24
C LEU A 33 -2.86 -2.10 -0.31
N LEU A 34 -2.32 -3.32 -0.28
CA LEU A 34 -2.75 -4.36 0.65
C LEU A 34 -1.68 -4.51 1.72
N THR A 35 -2.10 -4.54 2.98
CA THR A 35 -1.21 -4.74 4.12
C THR A 35 -1.27 -6.20 4.54
N LYS A 36 -0.12 -6.80 4.82
CA LYS A 36 -0.05 -8.07 5.54
C LYS A 36 0.64 -7.82 6.86
N ILE A 37 -0.09 -8.14 7.92
CA ILE A 37 0.28 -7.82 9.28
C ILE A 37 0.51 -9.13 10.01
N PRO A 38 1.61 -9.24 10.79
CA PRO A 38 1.87 -10.44 11.57
C PRO A 38 0.69 -10.76 12.48
N GLU A 39 0.31 -12.03 12.57
CA GLU A 39 -0.79 -12.51 13.41
C GLU A 39 -0.57 -12.15 14.89
N ARG A 40 0.69 -12.10 15.34
CA ARG A 40 1.03 -11.63 16.69
C ARG A 40 0.70 -10.16 16.90
N ALA A 41 0.91 -9.30 15.90
CA ALA A 41 0.57 -7.88 16.00
C ALA A 41 -0.95 -7.67 16.02
N LEU A 42 -1.70 -8.51 15.30
CA LEU A 42 -3.17 -8.54 15.38
C LEU A 42 -3.67 -8.88 16.80
N GLN A 43 -3.01 -9.80 17.50
CA GLN A 43 -3.35 -10.16 18.89
C GLN A 43 -2.99 -9.05 19.90
N LEU A 44 -1.88 -8.34 19.66
CA LEU A 44 -1.41 -7.25 20.54
C LEU A 44 -2.19 -5.95 20.34
N PHE A 45 -2.68 -5.70 19.12
CA PHE A 45 -3.39 -4.47 18.74
C PHE A 45 -4.74 -4.77 18.06
N PRO A 46 -5.69 -5.42 18.76
CA PRO A 46 -6.93 -5.93 18.15
C PRO A 46 -7.83 -4.84 17.54
N SER A 47 -7.69 -3.58 17.98
CA SER A 47 -8.48 -2.44 17.47
C SER A 47 -7.74 -1.56 16.44
N GLN A 48 -6.43 -1.76 16.23
CA GLN A 48 -5.59 -0.86 15.45
C GLN A 48 -4.71 -1.56 14.41
N ALA A 49 -4.73 -2.88 14.37
CA ALA A 49 -3.72 -3.65 13.65
C ALA A 49 -3.53 -3.18 12.20
N VAL A 50 -4.61 -2.88 11.45
CA VAL A 50 -4.51 -2.61 10.01
C VAL A 50 -4.21 -1.15 9.64
N GLY A 51 -4.56 -0.19 10.50
CA GLY A 51 -4.40 1.24 10.22
C GLY A 51 -5.08 1.72 8.92
N GLY A 52 -5.23 3.05 8.77
CA GLY A 52 -5.81 3.66 7.56
C GLY A 52 -4.86 3.70 6.35
N ALA A 53 -3.95 2.73 6.22
CA ALA A 53 -2.86 2.78 5.24
C ALA A 53 -3.39 2.70 3.79
N ALA A 54 -4.41 1.87 3.55
CA ALA A 54 -5.03 1.77 2.23
C ALA A 54 -5.75 3.07 1.85
N GLU A 55 -6.47 3.67 2.80
CA GLU A 55 -7.20 4.93 2.63
C GLU A 55 -6.25 6.11 2.42
N ALA A 56 -5.14 6.14 3.18
CA ALA A 56 -4.08 7.13 2.98
C ALA A 56 -3.45 6.98 1.59
N PHE A 57 -3.19 5.75 1.15
CA PHE A 57 -2.66 5.50 -0.19
C PHE A 57 -3.63 5.93 -1.30
N HIS A 58 -4.93 5.67 -1.16
CA HIS A 58 -5.93 6.18 -2.10
C HIS A 58 -5.98 7.71 -2.13
N SER A 59 -5.77 8.36 -0.99
CA SER A 59 -5.63 9.82 -0.92
C SER A 59 -4.38 10.30 -1.66
N LEU A 60 -3.24 9.63 -1.48
CA LEU A 60 -2.00 9.93 -2.23
C LEU A 60 -2.19 9.72 -3.73
N LEU A 61 -2.81 8.62 -4.16
CA LEU A 61 -3.12 8.37 -5.58
C LEU A 61 -3.96 9.50 -6.18
N ARG A 62 -4.93 10.01 -5.44
CA ARG A 62 -5.80 11.10 -5.89
C ARG A 62 -5.07 12.44 -5.98
N ILE A 63 -4.16 12.72 -5.05
CA ILE A 63 -3.50 14.02 -4.95
C ILE A 63 -2.24 14.08 -5.83
N LEU A 64 -1.43 13.03 -5.83
CA LEU A 64 -0.10 12.98 -6.45
C LEU A 64 -0.08 12.21 -7.78
N GLY A 65 -1.08 11.38 -8.03
CA GLY A 65 -1.07 10.43 -9.15
C GLY A 65 -0.29 9.14 -8.86
N PRO A 66 -0.32 8.16 -9.78
CA PRO A 66 0.20 6.80 -9.55
C PRO A 66 1.69 6.73 -9.21
N GLU A 67 2.53 7.39 -9.99
CA GLU A 67 4.00 7.29 -9.86
C GLU A 67 4.48 7.89 -8.54
N ALA A 68 4.08 9.13 -8.25
CA ALA A 68 4.48 9.83 -7.04
C ALA A 68 3.88 9.22 -5.77
N ALA A 69 2.65 8.69 -5.83
CA ALA A 69 2.07 7.95 -4.70
C ALA A 69 2.84 6.65 -4.40
N LEU A 70 3.24 5.91 -5.45
CA LEU A 70 4.02 4.69 -5.29
C LEU A 70 5.40 4.98 -4.73
N GLU A 71 6.10 5.98 -5.27
CA GLU A 71 7.40 6.44 -4.77
C GLU A 71 7.33 6.85 -3.29
N SER A 72 6.26 7.56 -2.90
CA SER A 72 6.04 7.94 -1.50
C SER A 72 5.95 6.74 -0.56
N VAL A 73 5.24 5.68 -0.98
CA VAL A 73 5.15 4.43 -0.19
C VAL A 73 6.49 3.70 -0.17
N ILE A 74 7.20 3.61 -1.30
CA ILE A 74 8.53 2.99 -1.36
C ILE A 74 9.46 3.68 -0.37
N ARG A 75 9.56 5.00 -0.41
CA ARG A 75 10.40 5.78 0.51
C ARG A 75 10.04 5.55 1.98
N ALA A 76 8.74 5.55 2.30
CA ALA A 76 8.25 5.32 3.66
C ALA A 76 8.62 3.93 4.20
N VAL A 77 8.67 2.90 3.35
CA VAL A 77 8.99 1.51 3.76
C VAL A 77 10.49 1.20 3.71
N SER A 78 11.22 1.82 2.78
CA SER A 78 12.64 1.51 2.52
C SER A 78 13.63 2.25 3.43
N LEU A 79 13.17 2.96 4.47
CA LEU A 79 13.99 3.80 5.38
C LEU A 79 14.89 4.82 4.66
N SER A 80 14.60 5.15 3.40
CA SER A 80 15.43 6.07 2.62
C SER A 80 15.18 7.49 3.12
N GLN A 81 16.08 7.99 3.96
CA GLN A 81 16.17 9.42 4.30
C GLN A 81 16.69 10.14 3.05
N ASP A 82 15.97 11.17 2.59
CA ASP A 82 16.55 12.13 1.66
C ASP A 82 17.78 12.75 2.34
N THR A 83 18.96 12.45 1.79
CA THR A 83 20.23 13.10 2.15
C THR A 83 20.46 14.27 1.24
#